data_AF-A0A377TUK1-F1
#
_entry.id   AF-A0A377TUK1-F1
#
_cell.length_a   1.000
_cell.length_b   1.000
_cell.length_c   1.000
_cell.angle_alpha   90.00
_cell.angle_beta   90.00
_cell.angle_gamma   90.00
#
_symmetry.space_group_name_H-M   'P 1'
#
loop_
_entity.id
_entity.type
_entity.pdbx_description
1 polymer ?
#
loop_
_entity_poly.entity_id
_entity_poly.type
_entity_poly.pdbx_seq_one_letter_code
_entity_poly.pdbx_strand_id
1 'polypeptide(L)'
;MPMPRKRWWKRKTWASETDKVNGMVQENVIAQLNNIKTHPSVAVGLRDHTLRLHGWFYDIETGDIQALDKNTKSFVSLSENPDVFFE
;
A
#
# COMPACT_ATOMS: atom_id res chain seq x y z
N MET A 1 -4.01 -27.79 -15.22
CA MET A 1 -3.36 -26.70 -15.98
C MET A 1 -2.87 -25.66 -14.99
N PRO A 2 -1.56 -25.51 -14.72
CA PRO A 2 -1.08 -24.60 -13.67
C PRO A 2 -0.82 -23.18 -14.21
N MET A 3 -1.15 -22.17 -13.40
CA MET A 3 -1.00 -20.74 -13.70
C MET A 3 0.48 -20.27 -13.67
N PRO A 4 0.87 -19.26 -14.46
CA PRO A 4 2.25 -18.80 -14.55
C PRO A 4 2.69 -17.98 -13.33
N ARG A 5 3.78 -18.39 -12.67
CA ARG A 5 4.43 -17.64 -11.58
C ARG A 5 5.11 -16.41 -12.19
N LYS A 6 4.50 -15.22 -12.05
CA LYS A 6 5.13 -13.97 -12.49
C LYS A 6 6.43 -13.74 -11.70
N ARG A 7 7.51 -13.43 -12.40
CA ARG A 7 8.87 -13.26 -11.89
C ARG A 7 9.04 -11.80 -11.43
N TRP A 8 8.73 -11.53 -10.16
CA TRP A 8 8.67 -10.18 -9.57
C TRP A 8 10.03 -9.49 -9.35
N TRP A 9 11.17 -10.14 -9.60
CA TRP A 9 12.50 -9.56 -9.32
C TRP A 9 13.12 -8.80 -10.51
N LYS A 10 12.36 -7.99 -11.25
CA LYS A 10 12.99 -7.01 -12.15
C LYS A 10 13.91 -6.16 -11.26
N ARG A 11 15.22 -6.23 -11.50
CA ARG A 11 16.30 -5.66 -10.69
C ARG A 11 16.11 -4.15 -10.55
N LYS A 12 15.31 -3.73 -9.57
CA LYS A 12 15.26 -2.35 -9.12
C LYS A 12 16.50 -2.18 -8.24
N THR A 13 17.41 -1.31 -8.66
CA THR A 13 18.64 -1.01 -7.94
C THR A 13 18.26 -0.08 -6.80
N TRP A 14 18.28 -0.61 -5.58
CA TRP A 14 18.00 0.15 -4.36
C TRP A 14 19.31 0.72 -3.84
N ALA A 15 19.32 1.99 -3.42
CA ALA A 15 20.53 2.67 -2.96
C ALA A 15 21.04 2.11 -1.62
N SER A 16 20.14 1.58 -0.78
CA SER A 16 20.43 0.91 0.49
C SER A 16 19.56 -0.35 0.70
N GLU A 17 19.95 -1.22 1.64
CA GLU A 17 19.11 -2.32 2.13
C GLU A 17 17.80 -1.79 2.73
N THR A 18 17.83 -0.62 3.37
CA THR A 18 16.64 0.06 3.91
C THR A 18 15.69 0.47 2.79
N ASP A 19 16.18 1.04 1.69
CA ASP A 19 15.35 1.41 0.52
C ASP A 19 14.68 0.18 -0.10
N LYS A 20 15.41 -0.95 -0.12
CA LYS A 20 14.90 -2.22 -0.64
C LYS A 20 13.78 -2.77 0.24
N VAL A 21 13.97 -2.77 1.56
CA VAL A 21 12.95 -3.20 2.52
C VAL A 21 11.73 -2.29 2.44
N ASN A 22 11.93 -0.96 2.41
CA ASN A 22 10.84 0.00 2.28
C ASN A 22 10.05 -0.21 0.99
N GLY A 23 10.74 -0.39 -0.15
CA GLY A 23 10.08 -0.73 -1.42
C GLY A 23 9.28 -2.03 -1.35
N MET A 24 9.78 -3.06 -0.65
CA MET A 24 9.03 -4.30 -0.45
C MET A 24 7.80 -4.12 0.44
N VAL A 25 7.90 -3.34 1.51
CA VAL A 25 6.80 -3.04 2.42
C VAL A 25 5.70 -2.27 1.68
N GLN A 26 6.06 -1.28 0.88
CA GLN A 26 5.13 -0.53 0.04
C GLN A 26 4.34 -1.43 -0.92
N GLU A 27 5.03 -2.30 -1.66
CA GLU A 27 4.38 -3.26 -2.56
C GLU A 27 3.47 -4.23 -1.80
N ASN A 28 3.88 -4.63 -0.59
CA ASN A 28 3.08 -5.50 0.25
C ASN A 28 1.77 -4.83 0.71
N VAL A 29 1.82 -3.56 1.13
CA VAL A 29 0.64 -2.77 1.49
C VAL A 29 -0.33 -2.67 0.30
N ILE A 30 0.18 -2.35 -0.90
CA ILE A 30 -0.64 -2.25 -2.11
C ILE A 30 -1.28 -3.60 -2.46
N ALA A 31 -0.53 -4.70 -2.38
CA ALA A 31 -1.05 -6.03 -2.67
C ALA A 31 -2.17 -6.42 -1.69
N GLN A 32 -2.02 -6.12 -0.40
CA GLN A 32 -3.05 -6.39 0.60
C GLN A 32 -4.31 -5.55 0.39
N LEU A 33 -4.16 -4.25 0.10
CA LEU A 33 -5.28 -3.37 -0.22
C LEU A 33 -6.06 -3.88 -1.44
N ASN A 34 -5.36 -4.27 -2.50
CA ASN A 34 -5.99 -4.82 -3.70
C ASN A 34 -6.74 -6.12 -3.39
N ASN A 35 -6.19 -6.99 -2.54
CA ASN A 35 -6.87 -8.21 -2.14
C ASN A 35 -8.15 -7.92 -1.35
N ILE A 36 -8.09 -7.06 -0.33
CA ILE A 36 -9.24 -6.71 0.50
C ILE A 36 -10.34 -6.02 -0.33
N LYS A 37 -9.97 -5.20 -1.32
CA LYS A 37 -10.89 -4.61 -2.29
C LYS A 37 -11.71 -5.63 -3.08
N THR A 38 -11.18 -6.81 -3.34
CA THR A 38 -11.92 -7.85 -4.06
C THR A 38 -12.98 -8.53 -3.20
N HIS A 39 -12.96 -8.30 -1.88
CA HIS A 39 -13.95 -8.89 -0.98
C HIS A 39 -15.33 -8.24 -1.20
N PRO A 40 -16.41 -9.01 -1.42
CA PRO A 40 -17.73 -8.45 -1.78
C PRO A 40 -18.24 -7.38 -0.82
N SER A 41 -18.11 -7.60 0.50
CA SER A 41 -18.56 -6.65 1.52
C SER A 41 -17.79 -5.32 1.47
N VAL A 42 -16.50 -5.38 1.15
CA VAL A 42 -15.65 -4.19 1.02
C VAL A 42 -15.98 -3.46 -0.28
N ALA A 43 -16.13 -4.18 -1.39
CA ALA A 43 -16.50 -3.59 -2.68
C ALA A 43 -17.86 -2.87 -2.61
N VAL A 44 -18.84 -3.44 -1.92
CA VAL A 44 -20.14 -2.80 -1.65
C VAL A 44 -19.95 -1.55 -0.78
N GLY A 45 -19.21 -1.65 0.32
CA GLY A 45 -18.97 -0.51 1.20
C GLY A 45 -18.25 0.67 0.53
N LEU A 46 -17.28 0.38 -0.34
CA LEU A 46 -16.56 1.38 -1.13
C LEU A 46 -17.47 2.05 -2.17
N ARG A 47 -18.29 1.25 -2.88
CA ARG A 47 -19.24 1.77 -3.87
C ARG A 47 -20.30 2.66 -3.22
N ASP A 48 -20.77 2.27 -2.04
CA ASP A 48 -21.83 2.98 -1.33
C ASP A 48 -21.26 4.14 -0.46
N HIS A 49 -19.96 4.43 -0.55
CA HIS A 49 -19.25 5.45 0.22
C HIS A 49 -19.40 5.32 1.75
N THR A 50 -19.68 4.11 2.24
CA THR A 50 -19.83 3.81 3.68
C THR A 50 -18.53 3.33 4.32
N LEU A 51 -17.51 3.04 3.49
CA LEU A 51 -16.21 2.56 3.92
C LEU A 51 -15.11 3.34 3.20
N ARG A 52 -14.04 3.64 3.93
CA ARG A 52 -12.78 4.16 3.40
C ARG A 52 -11.67 3.14 3.63
N LEU A 53 -10.83 2.93 2.63
CA LEU A 53 -9.64 2.10 2.77
C LEU A 53 -8.41 2.96 2.96
N HIS A 54 -7.68 2.70 4.04
CA HIS A 54 -6.39 3.30 4.33
C HIS A 54 -5.33 2.19 4.26
N GLY A 55 -4.22 2.47 3.59
CA GLY A 55 -3.03 1.63 3.65
C GLY A 55 -1.88 2.44 4.19
N TRP A 56 -1.23 1.94 5.23
CA TRP A 56 -0.11 2.61 5.86
C TRP A 56 0.95 1.59 6.25
N PHE A 57 2.18 2.05 6.40
CA PHE A 57 3.23 1.33 7.09
C PHE A 57 3.88 2.24 8.12
N TYR A 58 4.46 1.61 9.14
CA TYR A 58 5.14 2.30 10.22
C TYR A 58 6.64 2.09 10.07
N ASP A 59 7.38 3.19 10.12
CA ASP A 59 8.84 3.18 10.20
C ASP A 59 9.24 3.13 11.69
N ILE A 60 9.85 2.02 12.10
CA ILE A 60 10.25 1.79 13.50
C ILE A 60 11.44 2.67 13.90
N GLU A 61 12.29 3.04 12.95
CA GLU A 61 13.49 3.85 13.23
C GLU A 61 13.13 5.32 13.45
N THR A 62 12.24 5.86 12.61
CA THR A 62 11.86 7.28 12.66
C THR A 62 10.60 7.55 13.47
N GLY A 63 9.78 6.53 13.70
CA GLY A 63 8.47 6.65 14.34
C GLY A 63 7.40 7.27 13.44
N ASP A 64 7.68 7.44 12.15
CA ASP A 64 6.75 8.04 11.20
C ASP A 64 5.80 7.00 10.59
N ILE A 65 4.57 7.45 10.30
CA ILE A 65 3.57 6.63 9.62
C ILE A 65 3.43 7.14 8.20
N GLN A 66 3.69 6.26 7.25
CA GLN A 66 3.62 6.55 5.83
C GLN A 66 2.33 5.94 5.29
N ALA A 67 1.41 6.78 4.80
CA ALA A 67 0.11 6.38 4.31
C ALA A 67 0.01 6.56 2.79
N LEU A 68 -0.67 5.63 2.12
CA LEU A 68 -0.83 5.60 0.68
C LEU A 68 -1.92 6.57 0.24
N ASP A 69 -1.52 7.57 -0.54
CA ASP A 69 -2.44 8.56 -1.10
C ASP A 69 -3.16 8.03 -2.35
N LYS A 70 -4.48 8.25 -2.38
CA LYS A 70 -5.34 7.87 -3.51
C LYS A 70 -4.93 8.52 -4.82
N ASN A 71 -4.55 9.80 -4.76
CA ASN A 71 -4.38 10.68 -5.92
C ASN A 71 -3.03 10.48 -6.58
N THR A 72 -1.97 10.49 -5.78
CA THR A 72 -0.57 10.40 -6.22
C THR A 72 -0.06 8.96 -6.26
N LYS A 73 -0.80 7.99 -5.69
CA LYS A 73 -0.35 6.59 -5.49
C LYS A 73 1.01 6.48 -4.82
N SER A 74 1.35 7.49 -4.03
CA SER A 74 2.62 7.60 -3.32
C SER A 74 2.36 7.56 -1.82
N PHE A 75 3.37 7.18 -1.06
CA PHE A 75 3.30 7.20 0.40
C PHE A 75 3.68 8.60 0.89
N VAL A 76 2.85 9.15 1.79
CA VAL A 76 3.03 10.47 2.41
C VAL A 76 2.93 10.32 3.92
N SER A 77 3.55 11.22 4.69
CA SER A 77 3.42 11.19 6.15
C SER A 77 1.96 11.42 6.55
N LEU A 78 1.42 10.50 7.33
CA LEU A 78 0.06 10.55 7.88
C LEU A 78 -0.06 11.68 8.91
N SER A 79 1.02 12.00 9.61
CA SER A 79 1.04 13.10 10.59
C SER A 79 0.78 14.46 9.92
N GLU A 80 1.33 14.64 8.72
CA GLU A 80 1.13 15.85 7.92
C GLU A 80 -0.19 15.82 7.13
N ASN A 81 -0.69 14.62 6.81
CA ASN A 81 -1.87 14.40 5.97
C ASN A 81 -2.87 13.46 6.66
N PRO A 82 -3.49 13.85 7.79
CA PRO A 82 -4.29 12.95 8.61
C PRO A 82 -5.54 12.40 7.90
N ASP A 83 -6.04 13.13 6.91
CA ASP A 83 -7.21 12.74 6.13
C ASP A 83 -6.89 11.89 4.89
N VAL A 84 -5.63 11.48 4.71
CA VAL A 84 -5.24 10.69 3.53
C VAL A 84 -5.83 9.28 3.59
N PHE A 85 -6.40 8.86 2.47
CA PHE A 85 -6.92 7.51 2.28
C PHE A 85 -6.66 7.05 0.85
N PHE A 86 -6.74 5.75 0.63
CA PHE A 86 -6.50 5.14 -0.68
C PHE A 86 -7.79 4.99 -1.50
N GLU A 87 -8.91 4.61 -0.89
CA GLU A 87 -10.21 4.62 -1.58
C GLU A 87 -11.41 5.02 -0.73
#